data_AF-A0AAF0U975-F1
#
_entry.id   AF-A0AAF0U975-F1
#
_cell.length_a   1.000
_cell.length_b   1.000
_cell.length_c   1.000
_cell.angle_alpha   90.00
_cell.angle_beta   90.00
_cell.angle_gamma   90.00
#
_symmetry.space_group_name_H-M   'P 1'
#
loop_
_entity.id
_entity.type
_entity.pdbx_description
1 polymer ?
#
loop_
_entity_poly.entity_id
_entity_poly.type
_entity_poly.pdbx_seq_one_letter_code
_entity_poly.pdbx_strand_id
1 'polypeptide(L)'
;MDLIFNWNGIDGINQLSDQEDLIVWMRTAALPTFRKLYGRIEVDLEEGDLIMVNLVNNYNTYSFGGRKKLVLSTTSWLGGRNNFLGMSYVAVGSSFIFLAFVFLLLHVKNPSEGTLPAPSLQAM
;
A
#
# COMPACT_ATOMS: atom_id res chain seq x y z
N MET A 1 30.40 -45.37 3.49
CA MET A 1 29.46 -46.49 3.67
C MET A 1 28.65 -46.17 4.93
N ASP A 2 27.45 -45.62 4.94
CA ASP A 2 26.49 -45.17 3.92
C ASP A 2 25.68 -44.04 4.55
N LEU A 3 25.88 -42.80 4.09
CA LEU A 3 25.05 -41.64 4.45
C LEU A 3 24.72 -40.80 3.21
N ILE A 4 24.57 -41.48 2.06
CA ILE A 4 24.12 -40.87 0.81
C ILE A 4 22.62 -41.17 0.70
N PHE A 5 21.82 -40.10 0.74
CA PHE A 5 20.43 -40.04 0.28
C PHE A 5 19.52 -41.20 0.70
N ASN A 6 18.86 -41.04 1.85
CA ASN A 6 17.67 -41.81 2.17
C ASN A 6 16.52 -41.41 1.21
N TRP A 7 16.36 -42.17 0.13
CA TRP A 7 15.25 -42.11 -0.84
C TRP A 7 13.98 -42.78 -0.27
N ASN A 8 13.60 -42.45 0.97
CA ASN A 8 12.32 -42.87 1.58
C ASN A 8 11.47 -41.66 2.01
N GLY A 9 11.54 -40.58 1.23
CA GLY A 9 10.70 -39.40 1.39
C GLY A 9 9.67 -39.29 0.28
N ILE A 10 8.83 -40.31 0.11
CA ILE A 10 7.58 -40.19 -0.67
C ILE A 10 6.42 -39.98 0.32
N ASP A 11 6.63 -39.08 1.28
CA ASP A 11 5.62 -38.58 2.19
C ASP A 11 5.08 -37.31 1.52
N GLY A 12 4.30 -37.53 0.46
CA GLY A 12 3.82 -36.52 -0.49
C GLY A 12 2.83 -35.50 0.08
N ILE A 13 3.02 -35.02 1.31
CA ILE A 13 2.30 -33.90 1.91
C ILE A 13 3.22 -33.11 2.84
N ASN A 14 4.04 -32.20 2.29
CA ASN A 14 4.37 -31.00 3.07
C ASN A 14 3.02 -30.41 3.52
N GLN A 15 2.83 -30.15 4.81
CA GLN A 15 1.54 -29.64 5.30
C GLN A 15 1.19 -28.38 4.51
N LEU A 16 -0.08 -28.27 4.08
CA LEU A 16 -0.54 -27.08 3.33
C LEU A 16 -0.25 -25.77 4.07
N SER A 17 -0.19 -25.83 5.41
CA SER A 17 0.13 -24.70 6.27
C SER A 17 1.57 -24.19 6.10
N ASP A 18 2.50 -25.06 5.70
CA ASP A 18 3.92 -24.72 5.57
C ASP A 18 4.25 -24.18 4.16
N GLN A 19 3.31 -24.29 3.22
CA GLN A 19 3.47 -23.80 1.84
C GLN A 19 3.00 -22.36 1.70
N GLU A 20 3.83 -21.40 2.11
CA GLU A 20 3.53 -19.96 2.04
C GLU A 20 3.15 -19.49 0.63
N ASP A 21 3.87 -19.97 -0.40
CA ASP A 21 3.59 -19.65 -1.82
C ASP A 21 2.17 -20.05 -2.25
N LEU A 22 1.71 -21.23 -1.81
CA LEU A 22 0.37 -21.72 -2.11
C LEU A 22 -0.67 -20.86 -1.42
N ILE A 23 -0.45 -20.52 -0.15
CA ILE A 23 -1.34 -19.65 0.64
C ILE A 23 -1.47 -18.27 -0.02
N VAL A 24 -0.35 -17.70 -0.48
CA VAL A 24 -0.35 -16.43 -1.22
C VAL A 24 -1.13 -16.54 -2.52
N TRP A 25 -1.03 -17.67 -3.21
CA TRP A 25 -1.72 -17.90 -4.48
C TRP A 25 -3.24 -18.08 -4.31
N MET A 26 -3.67 -18.73 -3.23
CA MET A 26 -5.09 -18.95 -2.92
C MET A 26 -5.86 -17.67 -2.56
N ARG A 27 -5.18 -16.59 -2.15
CA ARG A 27 -5.83 -15.29 -1.93
C ARG A 27 -6.34 -14.73 -3.27
N THR A 28 -7.65 -14.56 -3.46
CA THR A 28 -8.16 -13.98 -4.71
C THR A 28 -7.74 -12.51 -4.84
N ALA A 29 -7.31 -12.12 -6.05
CA ALA A 29 -6.99 -10.72 -6.33
C ALA A 29 -8.22 -10.02 -6.91
N ALA A 30 -8.48 -8.79 -6.46
CA ALA A 30 -9.61 -8.00 -6.94
C ALA A 30 -9.39 -7.36 -8.32
N LEU A 31 -8.14 -7.34 -8.82
CA LEU A 31 -7.77 -6.69 -10.08
C LEU A 31 -7.16 -7.69 -11.08
N PRO A 32 -7.34 -7.50 -12.40
CA PRO A 32 -6.77 -8.34 -13.44
C PRO A 32 -5.24 -8.22 -13.53
N THR A 33 -4.69 -7.11 -13.06
CA THR A 33 -3.25 -6.94 -12.83
C THR A 33 -3.00 -7.07 -11.34
N PHE A 34 -2.43 -8.19 -10.94
CA PHE A 34 -2.16 -8.49 -9.55
C PHE A 34 -0.67 -8.76 -9.33
N ARG A 35 -0.22 -8.47 -8.11
CA ARG A 35 1.14 -8.77 -7.65
C ARG A 35 1.03 -9.73 -6.49
N LYS A 36 1.88 -10.75 -6.48
CA LYS A 36 1.97 -11.73 -5.42
C LYS A 36 3.39 -11.75 -4.91
N LEU A 37 3.53 -11.80 -3.59
CA LEU A 37 4.82 -11.88 -2.95
C LEU A 37 5.37 -13.30 -3.15
N TYR A 38 6.58 -13.40 -3.68
CA TYR A 38 7.31 -14.67 -3.80
C TYR A 38 8.34 -14.84 -2.68
N GLY A 39 8.80 -13.73 -2.10
CA GLY A 39 9.77 -13.74 -1.01
C GLY A 39 10.19 -12.32 -0.64
N ARG A 40 10.83 -12.20 0.53
CA ARG A 40 11.41 -10.97 1.04
C ARG A 40 12.91 -11.20 1.26
N ILE A 41 13.71 -10.22 0.85
CA ILE A 41 15.13 -10.17 1.22
C ILE A 41 15.20 -9.30 2.48
N GLU A 42 15.71 -9.86 3.57
CA GLU A 42 15.81 -9.16 4.87
C GLU A 42 17.18 -8.48 5.08
N VAL A 43 18.07 -8.59 4.10
CA VAL A 43 19.39 -7.96 4.11
C VAL A 43 19.32 -6.65 3.32
N ASP A 44 19.98 -5.62 3.85
CA ASP A 44 20.17 -4.36 3.15
C ASP A 44 21.11 -4.59 1.96
N LEU A 45 20.64 -4.25 0.77
CA LEU A 45 21.40 -4.34 -0.48
C LEU A 45 22.08 -3.00 -0.74
N GLU A 46 23.39 -3.04 -0.96
CA GLU A 46 24.15 -1.85 -1.33
C GLU A 46 24.15 -1.62 -2.84
N GLU A 47 24.47 -0.39 -3.24
CA GLU A 47 24.52 -0.02 -4.64
C GLU A 47 25.67 -0.77 -5.34
N GLY A 48 25.33 -1.71 -6.22
CA GLY A 48 26.30 -2.57 -6.91
C GLY A 48 26.17 -4.07 -6.58
N ASP A 49 25.34 -4.43 -5.60
CA ASP A 49 25.09 -5.84 -5.30
C ASP A 49 24.38 -6.56 -6.47
N LEU A 50 24.93 -7.71 -6.85
CA LEU A 50 24.41 -8.53 -7.95
C LEU A 50 23.42 -9.57 -7.42
N ILE A 51 22.14 -9.38 -7.71
CA ILE A 51 21.09 -10.35 -7.40
C ILE A 51 20.84 -11.24 -8.63
N MET A 52 21.26 -12.49 -8.55
CA MET A 52 21.00 -13.49 -9.59
C MET A 52 19.65 -14.17 -9.35
N VAL A 53 18.68 -13.88 -10.22
CA VAL A 53 17.35 -14.50 -10.17
C VAL A 53 17.22 -15.53 -11.28
N ASN A 54 17.19 -16.81 -10.91
CA ASN A 54 16.93 -17.91 -11.84
C ASN A 54 15.42 -18.16 -11.94
N LEU A 55 14.82 -17.81 -13.08
CA LEU A 55 13.38 -17.99 -13.31
C LEU A 55 13.12 -19.14 -14.29
N VAL A 56 12.34 -20.13 -13.84
CA VAL A 56 11.88 -21.24 -14.69
C VAL A 56 10.41 -21.02 -15.05
N ASN A 57 10.09 -20.98 -16.35
CA ASN A 57 8.72 -20.76 -16.80
C ASN A 57 7.93 -22.08 -16.94
N ASN A 58 7.35 -22.55 -15.83
CA ASN A 58 6.52 -23.76 -15.80
C ASN A 58 5.04 -23.52 -16.17
N TYR A 59 4.63 -22.27 -16.45
CA TYR A 59 3.22 -21.94 -16.70
C TYR A 59 3.07 -21.00 -17.89
N ASN A 60 2.67 -21.51 -19.06
CA ASN A 60 2.62 -20.70 -20.27
C ASN A 60 1.39 -19.78 -20.30
N THR A 61 1.62 -18.47 -20.47
CA THR A 61 0.55 -17.45 -20.55
C THR A 61 0.16 -17.08 -21.98
N TYR A 62 0.73 -17.75 -22.99
CA TYR A 62 0.57 -17.42 -24.41
C TYR A 62 -0.87 -17.59 -24.90
N SER A 63 -1.61 -18.58 -24.38
CA SER A 63 -2.99 -18.88 -24.82
C SER A 63 -4.01 -17.79 -24.45
N PHE A 64 -3.70 -16.95 -23.46
CA PHE A 64 -4.56 -15.86 -23.01
C PHE A 64 -3.88 -14.49 -23.07
N GLY A 65 -2.73 -14.38 -23.76
CA GLY A 65 -2.01 -13.13 -23.96
C GLY A 65 -1.47 -12.47 -22.68
N GLY A 66 -1.33 -13.23 -21.60
CA GLY A 66 -0.90 -12.72 -20.29
C GLY A 66 0.58 -12.34 -20.28
N ARG A 67 0.92 -11.22 -19.64
CA ARG A 67 2.31 -10.79 -19.41
C ARG A 67 2.71 -11.06 -17.97
N LYS A 68 3.87 -11.70 -17.78
CA LYS A 68 4.49 -11.88 -16.46
C LYS A 68 5.62 -10.88 -16.28
N LYS A 69 5.78 -10.35 -15.08
CA LYS A 69 6.87 -9.43 -14.71
C LYS A 69 7.32 -9.74 -13.30
N LEU A 70 8.63 -9.77 -13.07
CA LEU A 70 9.23 -9.80 -11.75
C LEU A 70 9.48 -8.34 -11.32
N VAL A 71 9.06 -7.99 -10.11
CA VAL A 71 9.19 -6.62 -9.58
C VAL A 71 9.85 -6.72 -8.22
N LEU A 72 11.04 -6.15 -8.11
CA LEU A 72 11.70 -5.91 -6.83
C LEU A 72 11.29 -4.51 -6.36
N SER A 73 10.78 -4.41 -5.14
CA SER A 73 10.37 -3.15 -4.54
C SER A 73 10.73 -3.19 -3.07
N THR A 74 11.25 -2.08 -2.57
CA THR A 74 11.35 -1.83 -1.14
C THR A 74 9.97 -1.43 -0.62
N THR A 75 9.60 -1.95 0.55
CA THR A 75 8.39 -1.54 1.26
C THR A 75 8.77 -0.60 2.37
N SER A 76 8.24 0.63 2.35
CA SER A 76 8.32 1.55 3.47
C SER A 76 7.22 1.25 4.49
N TRP A 77 7.23 1.93 5.64
CA TRP A 77 6.16 1.84 6.64
C TRP A 77 4.75 2.11 6.06
N LEU A 78 4.65 2.98 5.05
CA LEU A 78 3.39 3.30 4.36
C LEU A 78 3.05 2.32 3.21
N GLY A 79 3.83 1.25 3.07
CA GLY A 79 3.75 0.28 1.98
C GLY A 79 4.70 0.58 0.82
N GLY A 80 4.32 0.08 -0.37
CA GLY A 80 5.04 0.34 -1.62
C GLY A 80 4.83 1.78 -2.13
N ARG A 81 5.51 2.12 -3.22
CA ARG A 81 5.44 3.47 -3.83
C ARG A 81 4.00 3.79 -4.27
N ASN A 82 3.30 4.65 -3.52
CA ASN A 82 1.97 5.15 -3.85
C ASN A 82 1.84 6.67 -3.64
N ASN A 83 1.95 7.42 -4.73
CA ASN A 83 1.82 8.89 -4.70
C ASN A 83 0.37 9.38 -4.51
N PHE A 84 -0.62 8.49 -4.66
CA PHE A 84 -2.04 8.86 -4.58
C PHE A 84 -2.43 9.39 -3.20
N LEU A 85 -1.97 8.72 -2.14
CA LEU A 85 -2.28 9.12 -0.76
C LEU A 85 -1.71 10.51 -0.46
N GLY A 86 -0.44 10.77 -0.80
CA GLY A 86 0.15 12.09 -0.59
C GLY A 86 -0.61 13.19 -1.33
N MET A 87 -0.97 12.95 -2.59
CA MET A 87 -1.68 13.94 -3.41
C MET A 87 -3.12 14.17 -2.93
N SER A 88 -3.81 13.14 -2.42
CA SER A 88 -5.16 13.31 -1.87
C SER A 88 -5.15 14.16 -0.60
N TYR A 89 -4.20 13.94 0.32
CA TYR A 89 -4.07 14.76 1.52
C TYR A 89 -3.74 16.22 1.19
N VAL A 90 -2.82 16.46 0.24
CA VAL A 90 -2.50 17.83 -0.19
C VAL A 90 -3.72 18.51 -0.83
N ALA A 91 -4.45 17.80 -1.68
CA ALA A 91 -5.66 18.34 -2.31
C ALA A 91 -6.73 18.72 -1.27
N VAL A 92 -7.04 17.83 -0.33
CA VAL A 92 -8.02 18.07 0.74
C VAL A 92 -7.55 19.16 1.71
N GLY A 93 -6.28 19.17 2.09
CA GLY A 93 -5.72 20.24 2.93
C GLY A 93 -5.80 21.60 2.25
N SER A 94 -5.49 21.66 0.94
CA SER A 94 -5.56 22.90 0.17
C SER A 94 -6.98 23.46 0.06
N SER A 95 -8.00 22.59 -0.07
CA SER A 95 -9.39 23.04 -0.17
C SER A 95 -9.89 23.64 1.14
N PHE A 96 -9.51 23.07 2.29
CA PHE A 96 -9.86 23.62 3.60
C PHE A 96 -9.16 24.96 3.88
N ILE A 97 -7.88 25.10 3.51
CA ILE A 97 -7.16 26.38 3.64
C ILE A 97 -7.82 27.46 2.78
N PHE A 98 -8.21 27.12 1.55
CA PHE A 98 -8.92 28.05 0.68
C PHE A 98 -10.25 28.51 1.29
N LEU A 99 -11.06 27.58 1.81
CA LEU A 99 -12.31 27.91 2.49
C LEU A 99 -12.10 28.78 3.73
N ALA A 100 -11.09 28.47 4.55
CA ALA A 100 -10.74 29.27 5.72
C ALA A 100 -10.36 30.70 5.33
N PHE A 101 -9.60 30.87 4.24
CA PHE A 101 -9.23 32.18 3.74
C PHE A 101 -10.43 32.99 3.25
N VAL A 102 -11.37 32.34 2.53
CA VAL A 102 -12.63 32.98 2.10
C VAL A 102 -13.46 33.43 3.29
N PHE A 103 -13.65 32.57 4.31
CA PHE A 103 -14.37 32.95 5.51
C PHE A 103 -13.69 34.06 6.30
N LEU A 104 -12.36 34.04 6.39
CA LEU A 104 -11.60 35.10 7.04
C LEU A 104 -11.78 36.44 6.32
N LEU A 105 -11.72 36.47 4.99
CA LEU A 105 -12.00 37.68 4.21
C LEU A 105 -13.43 38.19 4.40
N LEU A 106 -14.42 37.29 4.46
CA LEU A 106 -15.80 37.66 4.73
C LEU A 106 -15.97 38.23 6.15
N HIS A 107 -15.33 37.64 7.15
CA HIS A 107 -15.39 38.10 8.53
C HIS A 107 -14.73 39.47 8.72
N VAL A 108 -13.59 39.70 8.08
CA VAL A 108 -12.90 41.01 8.12
C VAL A 108 -13.72 42.08 7.39
N LYS A 109 -14.44 41.73 6.32
CA LYS A 109 -15.32 42.66 5.59
C LYS A 109 -16.63 42.95 6.31
N ASN A 110 -17.17 41.97 7.04
CA ASN A 110 -18.40 42.09 7.83
C ASN A 110 -18.08 41.84 9.31
N PRO A 111 -17.42 42.78 10.01
CA PRO A 111 -17.34 42.71 11.46
C PRO A 111 -18.77 42.79 11.98
N SER A 112 -19.31 41.65 12.43
CA SER A 112 -20.61 41.62 13.08
C SER A 112 -20.42 42.29 14.42
N GLU A 113 -20.77 43.57 14.53
CA GLU A 113 -20.88 44.23 15.83
C GLU A 113 -21.91 43.44 16.62
N GLY A 114 -21.44 42.69 17.62
CA GLY A 114 -22.30 42.05 18.60
C GLY A 114 -22.98 43.15 19.41
N THR A 115 -24.02 43.76 18.87
CA THR A 115 -24.93 44.63 19.61
C THR A 115 -25.70 43.73 20.55
N LEU A 116 -25.12 43.49 21.73
CA LEU A 116 -25.88 43.03 22.88
C LEU A 116 -26.97 44.10 23.11
N PRO A 117 -28.27 43.76 23.07
CA PRO A 117 -29.27 44.70 23.53
C PRO A 117 -28.98 44.98 25.01
N ALA A 118 -28.70 46.23 25.33
CA ALA A 118 -28.49 46.66 26.71
C ALA A 118 -29.70 46.20 27.55
N PRO A 119 -29.50 45.53 28.70
CA PRO A 119 -30.60 45.18 29.57
C PRO A 119 -31.32 46.47 29.99
N SER A 120 -32.59 46.56 29.64
CA SER A 120 -33.46 47.69 29.89
C SER A 120 -33.66 47.90 31.40
N LEU A 121 -32.76 48.66 32.03
CA LEU A 121 -32.94 49.21 33.37
C LEU A 121 -33.75 50.52 33.29
N GLN A 122 -35.02 50.42 32.94
CA GLN A 122 -36.04 51.42 33.29
C GLN A 122 -37.35 50.70 33.65
N ALA A 123 -37.29 49.97 34.77
CA ALA A 123 -38.45 49.55 35.53
C ALA A 123 -38.11 49.66 37.02
N MET A 124 -38.02 50.90 37.53
CA MET A 124 -38.34 51.25 38.91
C MET A 124 -38.50 52.76 39.04
#